data_AF-A0A1Y1R0X2-F1
#
_entry.id   AF-A0A1Y1R0X2-F1
#
_cell.length_a   1.000
_cell.length_b   1.000
_cell.length_c   1.000
_cell.angle_alpha   90.00
_cell.angle_beta   90.00
_cell.angle_gamma   90.00
#
_symmetry.space_group_name_H-M   'P 1'
#
loop_
_entity.id
_entity.type
_entity.pdbx_description
1 polymer ?
#
loop_
_entity_poly.entity_id
_entity_poly.type
_entity_poly.pdbx_seq_one_letter_code
_entity_poly.pdbx_strand_id
1 'polypeptide(L)'
;MDDDNYWKVYHLVDQYWQSMMELSYILRARLGELVAIRMDDVFDDGIFFQRTKGSIGEVTLWSDRLRKAFDYLASQRPHPDAPFLLYDKDGTRPPPEDPRYPHKSEALADKLSDRWKDRLYYRVNTGKLQPEERFTFHDLKAKGISDHKNEHSGHRTITAKKRYLRKIPKIEATR
;
A
#
# COMPACT_ATOMS: atom_id res chain seq x y z
N MET A 1 -13.43 -5.83 9.44
CA MET A 1 -12.57 -7.01 9.21
C MET A 1 -11.87 -7.37 10.51
N ASP A 2 -12.10 -8.56 11.01
CA ASP A 2 -11.39 -9.11 12.18
C ASP A 2 -10.01 -9.70 11.80
N ASP A 3 -9.27 -10.16 12.80
CA ASP A 3 -7.94 -10.77 12.62
C ASP A 3 -8.04 -12.10 11.86
N ASP A 4 -9.08 -12.91 12.12
CA ASP A 4 -9.26 -14.22 11.49
C ASP A 4 -9.45 -14.10 9.98
N ASN A 5 -10.29 -13.16 9.52
CA ASN A 5 -10.51 -12.91 8.11
C ASN A 5 -9.25 -12.40 7.41
N TYR A 6 -8.48 -11.53 8.07
CA TYR A 6 -7.20 -11.06 7.55
C TYR A 6 -6.25 -12.24 7.30
N TRP A 7 -6.03 -13.08 8.32
CA TRP A 7 -5.11 -14.20 8.23
C TRP A 7 -5.61 -15.30 7.30
N LYS A 8 -6.92 -15.55 7.25
CA LYS A 8 -7.49 -16.51 6.31
C LYS A 8 -7.15 -16.15 4.87
N VAL A 9 -7.41 -14.90 4.47
CA VAL A 9 -7.08 -14.44 3.12
C VAL A 9 -5.57 -14.38 2.89
N TYR A 10 -4.79 -13.94 3.89
CA TYR A 10 -3.33 -13.89 3.81
C TYR A 10 -2.74 -15.26 3.40
N HIS A 11 -3.19 -16.34 4.02
CA HIS A 11 -2.71 -17.69 3.71
C HIS A 11 -3.27 -18.27 2.40
N LEU A 12 -4.28 -17.65 1.79
CA LEU A 12 -4.89 -18.10 0.53
C LEU A 12 -4.33 -17.40 -0.71
N VAL A 13 -3.57 -16.32 -0.55
CA VAL A 13 -3.02 -15.53 -1.65
C VAL A 13 -1.50 -15.70 -1.75
N ASP A 14 -0.95 -15.45 -2.93
CA ASP A 14 0.49 -15.54 -3.17
C ASP A 14 1.27 -14.41 -2.49
N GLN A 15 2.59 -14.58 -2.39
CA GLN A 15 3.49 -13.68 -1.65
C GLN A 15 3.42 -12.22 -2.13
N TYR A 16 3.09 -11.96 -3.39
CA TYR A 16 2.89 -10.60 -3.89
C TYR A 16 1.70 -9.94 -3.20
N TRP A 17 0.57 -10.63 -3.13
CA TRP A 17 -0.63 -10.09 -2.47
C TRP A 17 -0.52 -10.07 -0.97
N GLN A 18 0.17 -11.04 -0.36
CA GLN A 18 0.51 -10.97 1.07
C GLN A 18 1.30 -9.69 1.37
N SER A 19 2.29 -9.37 0.55
CA SER A 19 3.11 -8.17 0.72
C SER A 19 2.30 -6.88 0.48
N MET A 20 1.38 -6.88 -0.50
CA MET A 20 0.45 -5.77 -0.72
C MET A 20 -0.52 -5.57 0.46
N MET A 21 -1.03 -6.66 1.04
CA MET A 21 -1.88 -6.63 2.24
C MET A 21 -1.14 -6.00 3.42
N GLU A 22 0.10 -6.45 3.67
CA GLU A 22 0.98 -5.92 4.72
C GLU A 22 1.25 -4.44 4.53
N LEU A 23 1.65 -4.01 3.33
CA LEU A 23 1.88 -2.59 3.04
C LEU A 23 0.63 -1.74 3.29
N SER A 24 -0.54 -2.17 2.81
CA SER A 24 -1.78 -1.42 3.01
C SER A 24 -2.16 -1.32 4.48
N TYR A 25 -2.07 -2.43 5.21
CA TYR A 25 -2.40 -2.52 6.62
C TYR A 25 -1.45 -1.70 7.48
N ILE A 26 -0.14 -1.91 7.32
CA ILE A 26 0.89 -1.27 8.15
C ILE A 26 1.01 0.23 7.85
N LEU A 27 0.98 0.63 6.57
CA LEU A 27 1.06 2.04 6.19
C LEU A 27 -0.29 2.78 6.30
N ARG A 28 -1.38 2.06 6.56
CA ARG A 28 -2.76 2.61 6.56
C ARG A 28 -3.10 3.28 5.23
N ALA A 29 -2.57 2.72 4.14
CA ALA A 29 -2.55 3.32 2.82
C ALA A 29 -3.61 2.70 1.91
N ARG A 30 -4.22 3.55 1.06
CA ARG A 30 -5.06 3.10 -0.06
C ARG A 30 -4.19 2.54 -1.17
N LEU A 31 -4.79 1.74 -2.06
CA LEU A 31 -4.07 1.19 -3.21
C LEU A 31 -3.47 2.27 -4.12
N GLY A 32 -4.20 3.39 -4.32
CA GLY A 32 -3.68 4.57 -5.04
C GLY A 32 -2.44 5.21 -4.38
N GLU A 33 -2.36 5.15 -3.05
CA GLU A 33 -1.20 5.64 -2.28
C GLU A 33 -0.04 4.65 -2.35
N LEU A 34 -0.32 3.34 -2.29
CA LEU A 34 0.70 2.29 -2.44
C LEU A 34 1.36 2.33 -3.81
N VAL A 35 0.58 2.47 -4.89
CA VAL A 35 1.18 2.60 -6.22
C VAL A 35 2.00 3.88 -6.28
N ALA A 36 1.65 4.97 -5.59
CA ALA A 36 2.42 6.22 -5.65
C ALA A 36 3.80 6.15 -4.96
N ILE A 37 4.11 5.11 -4.19
CA ILE A 37 5.40 4.97 -3.47
C ILE A 37 6.57 4.99 -4.45
N ARG A 38 7.46 5.97 -4.29
CA ARG A 38 8.71 6.07 -5.01
C ARG A 38 9.85 5.49 -4.19
N MET A 39 10.88 4.99 -4.86
CA MET A 39 12.10 4.56 -4.18
C MET A 39 12.83 5.72 -3.48
N ASP A 40 12.67 6.95 -3.99
CA ASP A 40 13.13 8.19 -3.35
C ASP A 40 12.44 8.50 -2.01
N ASP A 41 11.28 7.89 -1.74
CA ASP A 41 10.52 8.06 -0.50
C ASP A 41 10.91 7.01 0.56
N VAL A 42 11.87 6.14 0.26
CA VAL A 42 12.34 5.06 1.15
C VAL A 42 13.59 5.53 1.87
N PHE A 43 13.54 5.52 3.20
CA PHE A 43 14.62 5.98 4.07
C PHE A 43 15.19 4.82 4.90
N ASP A 44 16.34 5.06 5.52
CA ASP A 44 17.00 4.08 6.38
C ASP A 44 16.12 3.62 7.55
N ASP A 45 15.28 4.53 8.06
CA ASP A 45 14.43 4.31 9.23
C ASP A 45 12.95 4.06 8.91
N GLY A 46 12.51 4.24 7.67
CA GLY A 46 11.12 3.96 7.28
C GLY A 46 10.76 4.31 5.84
N ILE A 47 9.46 4.30 5.55
CA ILE A 47 8.91 4.71 4.27
C ILE A 47 8.14 6.01 4.47
N PHE A 48 8.52 7.05 3.73
CA PHE A 48 7.67 8.21 3.55
C PHE A 48 6.55 7.88 2.59
N PHE A 49 5.33 8.25 2.96
CA PHE A 49 4.22 8.17 2.03
C PHE A 49 3.41 9.46 2.04
N GLN A 50 3.18 9.99 0.84
CA GLN A 50 2.40 11.21 0.64
C GLN A 50 0.92 10.85 0.57
N ARG A 51 0.13 11.28 1.56
CA ARG A 51 -1.31 11.04 1.57
C ARG A 51 -2.02 11.90 0.53
N THR A 52 -3.05 11.33 -0.10
CA THR A 52 -3.93 12.06 -1.01
C THR A 52 -5.03 12.81 -0.23
N LYS A 53 -5.65 13.82 -0.85
CA LYS A 53 -6.79 14.60 -0.29
C LYS A 53 -6.48 15.43 0.98
N GLY A 54 -5.28 15.98 1.10
CA GLY A 54 -4.96 17.01 2.11
C GLY A 54 -4.57 16.49 3.50
N SER A 55 -4.38 15.18 3.66
CA SER A 55 -3.75 14.60 4.86
C SER A 55 -2.23 14.80 4.83
N ILE A 56 -1.59 14.88 6.00
CA ILE A 56 -0.12 15.01 6.10
C ILE A 56 0.52 13.70 5.62
N GLY A 57 1.59 13.81 4.83
CA GLY A 57 2.49 12.67 4.65
C GLY A 57 3.20 12.34 5.96
N GLU A 58 3.44 11.06 6.20
CA GLU A 58 4.15 10.56 7.39
C GLU A 58 5.31 9.68 6.94
N VAL A 59 6.31 9.53 7.82
CA VAL A 59 7.28 8.44 7.70
C VAL A 59 6.81 7.32 8.62
N THR A 60 6.40 6.19 8.04
CA THR A 60 6.14 4.99 8.82
C THR A 60 7.44 4.27 9.07
N LEU A 61 7.80 4.10 10.35
CA LEU A 61 9.04 3.43 10.75
C LEU A 61 9.04 1.96 10.34
N TRP A 62 10.22 1.41 10.06
CA TRP A 62 10.35 -0.02 9.77
C TRP A 62 9.91 -0.89 10.95
N SER A 63 9.04 -1.86 10.65
CA SER A 63 8.89 -3.09 11.42
C SER A 63 9.38 -4.27 10.58
N ASP A 64 9.66 -5.41 11.21
CA ASP A 64 10.10 -6.62 10.48
C ASP A 64 9.09 -7.04 9.40
N ARG A 65 7.79 -6.90 9.69
CA ARG A 65 6.70 -7.20 8.74
C ARG A 65 6.72 -6.23 7.56
N LEU A 66 6.82 -4.92 7.84
CA LEU A 66 6.86 -3.90 6.78
C LEU A 66 8.09 -4.09 5.90
N ARG A 67 9.25 -4.32 6.52
CA ARG A 67 10.51 -4.51 5.81
C ARG A 67 10.47 -5.73 4.92
N LYS A 68 10.00 -6.87 5.43
CA LYS A 68 9.85 -8.11 4.66
C LYS A 68 8.93 -7.94 3.45
N ALA A 69 7.78 -7.30 3.64
CA ALA A 69 6.83 -7.05 2.56
C ALA A 69 7.39 -6.08 1.51
N PHE A 70 8.07 -5.02 1.96
CA PHE A 70 8.73 -4.06 1.09
C PHE A 70 9.84 -4.70 0.26
N ASP A 71 10.76 -5.45 0.90
CA ASP A 71 11.89 -6.08 0.23
C ASP A 71 11.42 -7.07 -0.85
N TYR A 72 10.36 -7.85 -0.57
CA TYR A 72 9.76 -8.72 -1.58
C TYR A 72 9.23 -7.95 -2.78
N LEU A 73 8.44 -6.89 -2.56
CA LEU A 73 7.90 -6.07 -3.66
C LEU A 73 9.00 -5.34 -4.43
N ALA A 74 10.03 -4.87 -3.74
CA ALA A 74 11.19 -4.23 -4.34
C ALA A 74 11.96 -5.20 -5.25
N SER A 75 12.01 -6.50 -4.89
CA SER A 75 12.61 -7.54 -5.73
C SER A 75 11.79 -7.89 -6.97
N GLN A 76 10.52 -7.47 -7.05
CA GLN A 76 9.67 -7.66 -8.24
C GLN A 76 9.77 -6.51 -9.24
N ARG A 77 10.56 -5.46 -8.95
CA ARG A 77 10.70 -4.30 -9.83
C ARG A 77 11.40 -4.70 -11.13
N PRO A 78 11.00 -4.11 -12.28
CA PRO A 78 11.51 -4.51 -13.60
C PRO A 78 13.00 -4.19 -13.81
N HIS A 79 13.54 -3.23 -13.06
CA HIS A 79 14.96 -2.90 -13.06
C HIS A 79 15.36 -2.17 -11.76
N PRO A 80 16.64 -2.19 -11.35
CA PRO A 80 17.10 -1.56 -10.11
C PRO A 80 16.80 -0.06 -10.01
N ASP A 81 16.78 0.65 -11.14
CA ASP A 81 16.56 2.09 -11.22
C ASP A 81 15.08 2.49 -11.38
N ALA A 82 14.15 1.53 -11.32
CA ALA A 82 12.72 1.77 -11.56
C ALA A 82 12.13 2.72 -10.49
N PRO A 83 11.69 3.95 -10.80
CA PRO A 83 11.44 4.96 -9.77
C PRO A 83 10.34 4.63 -8.74
N PHE A 84 9.47 3.66 -9.03
CA PHE A 84 8.36 3.27 -8.15
C PHE A 84 8.58 1.90 -7.52
N LEU A 85 7.84 1.61 -6.44
CA LEU A 85 7.81 0.28 -5.85
C LEU A 85 6.98 -0.70 -6.71
N LEU A 86 5.86 -0.24 -7.27
CA LEU A 86 4.87 -1.08 -7.96
C LEU A 86 4.76 -0.77 -9.46
N TYR A 87 4.73 -1.84 -10.24
CA TYR A 87 4.56 -1.88 -11.69
C TYR A 87 3.48 -2.88 -12.12
N ASP A 88 2.99 -2.77 -13.35
CA ASP A 88 2.16 -3.80 -13.97
C ASP A 88 3.02 -5.04 -14.30
N LYS A 89 2.38 -6.17 -14.60
CA LYS A 89 3.02 -7.47 -14.84
C LYS A 89 4.09 -7.42 -15.94
N ASP A 90 3.90 -6.55 -16.92
CA ASP A 90 4.79 -6.39 -18.07
C ASP A 90 5.90 -5.35 -17.79
N GLY A 91 6.09 -4.97 -16.52
CA GLY A 91 7.04 -3.93 -16.10
C GLY A 91 6.60 -2.51 -16.47
N THR A 92 5.41 -2.35 -17.05
CA THR A 92 4.89 -1.06 -17.49
C THR A 92 4.14 -0.35 -16.37
N ARG A 93 4.08 0.97 -16.46
CA ARG A 93 3.19 1.78 -15.64
C ARG A 93 2.78 3.02 -16.43
N PRO A 94 1.53 3.49 -16.30
CA PRO A 94 1.15 4.79 -16.84
C PRO A 94 2.08 5.89 -16.30
N PRO A 95 2.67 6.75 -17.14
CA PRO A 95 3.56 7.81 -16.66
C PRO A 95 2.78 8.75 -15.71
N PRO A 96 3.37 9.16 -14.58
CA PRO A 96 2.72 10.07 -13.63
C PRO A 96 2.43 11.48 -14.17
N GLU A 97 2.84 11.79 -15.40
CA GLU A 97 2.92 13.17 -15.91
C GLU A 97 2.47 13.30 -17.38
N ASP A 98 1.57 12.43 -17.86
CA ASP A 98 0.91 12.66 -19.16
C ASP A 98 -0.22 13.69 -18.99
N PRO A 99 -0.10 14.92 -19.53
CA PRO A 99 -1.08 15.98 -19.34
C PRO A 99 -2.46 15.64 -19.92
N ARG A 100 -2.54 14.63 -20.81
CA ARG A 100 -3.79 14.14 -21.38
C ARG A 100 -4.60 13.27 -20.41
N TYR A 101 -3.99 12.82 -19.31
CA TYR A 101 -4.61 11.91 -18.35
C TYR A 101 -4.09 12.18 -16.92
N PRO A 102 -4.53 13.28 -16.28
CA PRO A 102 -4.06 13.71 -14.95
C PRO A 102 -4.38 12.74 -13.78
N HIS A 103 -5.03 11.60 -14.06
CA HIS A 103 -5.46 10.59 -13.10
C HIS A 103 -4.68 9.25 -13.21
N LYS A 104 -3.63 9.14 -14.03
CA LYS A 104 -3.06 7.84 -14.47
C LYS A 104 -2.39 6.94 -13.43
N SER A 105 -2.10 7.40 -12.20
CA SER A 105 -1.78 6.48 -11.09
C SER A 105 -2.99 5.63 -10.66
N GLU A 106 -4.20 6.15 -10.84
CA GLU A 106 -5.46 5.45 -10.58
C GLU A 106 -5.59 4.24 -11.51
N ALA A 107 -5.16 4.33 -12.77
CA ALA A 107 -5.29 3.21 -13.71
C ALA A 107 -4.51 1.94 -13.29
N LEU A 108 -3.34 2.06 -12.65
CA LEU A 108 -2.66 0.89 -12.06
C LEU A 108 -3.36 0.42 -10.79
N ALA A 109 -3.82 1.36 -9.95
CA ALA A 109 -4.56 1.02 -8.74
C ALA A 109 -5.88 0.29 -9.06
N ASP A 110 -6.61 0.71 -10.08
CA ASP A 110 -7.85 0.10 -10.54
C ASP A 110 -7.60 -1.31 -11.05
N LYS A 111 -6.58 -1.50 -11.91
CA LYS A 111 -6.15 -2.82 -12.38
C LYS A 111 -5.78 -3.76 -11.22
N LEU A 112 -5.05 -3.26 -10.23
CA LEU A 112 -4.69 -4.05 -9.04
C LEU A 112 -5.92 -4.33 -8.16
N SER A 113 -6.86 -3.39 -8.06
CA SER A 113 -8.13 -3.56 -7.35
C SER A 113 -8.98 -4.66 -8.00
N ASP A 114 -9.08 -4.68 -9.32
CA ASP A 114 -9.83 -5.71 -10.04
C ASP A 114 -9.13 -7.07 -9.94
N ARG A 115 -7.80 -7.14 -10.11
CA ARG A 115 -7.03 -8.38 -9.88
C ARG A 115 -7.18 -8.91 -8.45
N TRP A 116 -7.34 -8.03 -7.47
CA TRP A 116 -7.60 -8.41 -6.10
C TRP A 116 -9.00 -9.01 -5.94
N LYS A 117 -10.02 -8.33 -6.46
CA LYS A 117 -11.40 -8.83 -6.48
C LYS A 117 -11.48 -10.20 -7.16
N ASP A 118 -10.89 -10.35 -8.34
CA ASP A 118 -10.89 -11.61 -9.11
C ASP A 118 -10.30 -12.78 -8.31
N ARG A 119 -9.21 -12.53 -7.58
CA ARG A 119 -8.61 -13.56 -6.71
C ARG A 119 -9.56 -13.97 -5.60
N LEU A 120 -10.18 -13.01 -4.93
CA LEU A 120 -11.12 -13.30 -3.85
C LEU A 120 -12.38 -14.00 -4.38
N TYR A 121 -12.91 -13.57 -5.53
CA TYR A 121 -14.02 -14.26 -6.20
C TYR A 121 -13.65 -15.69 -6.59
N TYR A 122 -12.44 -15.93 -7.11
CA TYR A 122 -11.97 -17.28 -7.39
C TYR A 122 -11.89 -18.15 -6.12
N ARG A 123 -11.44 -17.58 -4.98
CA ARG A 123 -11.42 -18.31 -3.70
C ARG A 123 -12.83 -18.62 -3.17
N VAL A 124 -13.79 -17.72 -3.41
CA VAL A 124 -15.21 -17.98 -3.12
C VAL A 124 -15.76 -19.08 -4.00
N ASN A 125 -15.56 -19.00 -5.31
CA ASN A 125 -16.06 -19.99 -6.27
C ASN A 125 -15.44 -21.39 -6.08
N THR A 126 -14.26 -21.47 -5.45
CA THR A 126 -13.60 -22.73 -5.09
C THR A 126 -13.91 -23.20 -3.67
N GLY A 127 -14.82 -22.53 -2.95
CA GLY A 127 -15.24 -22.89 -1.59
C GLY A 127 -14.17 -22.66 -0.52
N LYS A 128 -13.07 -21.98 -0.85
CA LYS A 128 -11.96 -21.70 0.08
C LYS A 128 -12.19 -20.45 0.93
N LEU A 129 -13.16 -19.62 0.54
CA LEU A 129 -13.54 -18.38 1.20
C LEU A 129 -15.06 -18.21 1.11
N GLN A 130 -15.70 -17.65 2.13
CA GLN A 130 -17.11 -17.26 2.08
C GLN A 130 -17.25 -15.86 1.48
N PRO A 131 -18.38 -15.53 0.82
CA PRO A 131 -18.59 -14.22 0.20
C PRO A 131 -18.37 -13.02 1.13
N GLU A 132 -18.69 -13.18 2.42
CA GLU A 132 -18.62 -12.18 3.49
C GLU A 132 -17.20 -12.01 4.06
N GLU A 133 -16.33 -13.00 3.85
CA GLU A 133 -14.93 -12.96 4.31
C GLU A 133 -14.02 -12.21 3.32
N ARG A 134 -14.58 -11.74 2.20
CA ARG A 134 -13.87 -10.88 1.25
C ARG A 134 -13.73 -9.47 1.79
N PHE A 135 -12.64 -8.81 1.42
CA PHE A 135 -12.41 -7.42 1.77
C PHE A 135 -11.65 -6.70 0.66
N THR A 136 -11.60 -5.37 0.76
CA THR A 136 -10.92 -4.47 -0.16
C THR A 136 -9.67 -3.86 0.48
N PHE A 137 -8.85 -3.17 -0.32
CA PHE A 137 -7.78 -2.33 0.21
C PHE A 137 -8.28 -1.17 1.08
N HIS A 138 -9.56 -0.77 0.96
CA HIS A 138 -10.16 0.19 1.89
C HIS A 138 -10.36 -0.43 3.28
N ASP A 139 -10.75 -1.70 3.35
CA ASP A 139 -10.94 -2.43 4.60
C ASP A 139 -9.60 -2.71 5.30
N LEU A 140 -8.55 -3.05 4.53
CA LEU A 140 -7.17 -3.17 5.04
C LEU A 140 -6.69 -1.85 5.69
N LYS A 141 -6.92 -0.73 5.02
CA LYS A 141 -6.65 0.60 5.57
C LYS A 141 -7.45 0.87 6.84
N ALA A 142 -8.76 0.61 6.83
CA ALA A 142 -9.62 0.85 7.99
C ALA A 142 -9.16 0.01 9.19
N LYS A 143 -8.83 -1.27 8.96
CA LYS A 143 -8.26 -2.15 9.98
C LYS A 143 -6.91 -1.63 10.49
N GLY A 144 -6.02 -1.22 9.60
CA GLY A 144 -4.71 -0.66 9.96
C GLY A 144 -4.81 0.60 10.82
N ILE A 145 -5.83 1.43 10.60
CA ILE A 145 -6.11 2.62 11.43
C ILE A 145 -6.66 2.19 12.80
N SER A 146 -7.62 1.27 12.81
CA SER A 146 -8.26 0.77 14.04
C SER A 146 -7.29 0.03 14.96
N ASP A 147 -6.31 -0.69 14.40
CA ASP A 147 -5.32 -1.45 15.16
C ASP A 147 -4.11 -0.62 15.60
N HIS A 148 -3.97 0.61 15.10
CA HIS A 148 -2.84 1.47 15.45
C HIS A 148 -3.04 2.07 16.85
N LYS A 149 -2.02 1.98 17.70
CA LYS A 149 -2.04 2.37 19.13
C LYS A 149 -2.67 3.75 19.43
N ASN A 150 -2.57 4.69 18.48
CA ASN A 150 -3.07 6.07 18.61
C ASN A 150 -4.13 6.47 17.56
N GLU A 151 -4.77 5.52 16.88
CA GLU A 151 -5.78 5.78 15.82
C GLU A 151 -5.34 6.86 14.80
N HIS A 152 -4.04 6.89 14.45
CA HIS A 152 -3.44 8.02 13.75
C HIS A 152 -3.93 8.09 12.29
N SER A 153 -4.89 8.99 12.02
CA SER A 153 -5.53 9.16 10.72
C SER A 153 -4.97 10.32 9.88
N GLY A 154 -4.07 11.14 10.46
CA GLY A 154 -3.31 12.20 9.78
C GLY A 154 -4.14 13.44 9.37
N HIS A 155 -4.24 14.44 10.25
CA HIS A 155 -4.87 15.74 9.99
C HIS A 155 -3.84 16.89 9.88
N ARG A 156 -3.79 17.56 8.69
CA ARG A 156 -3.17 18.87 8.22
C ARG A 156 -1.82 19.32 8.85
N THR A 157 -0.74 19.72 8.16
CA THR A 157 -0.51 20.38 6.84
C THR A 157 0.98 20.19 6.43
N ILE A 158 1.31 20.14 5.13
CA ILE A 158 2.36 20.92 4.40
C ILE A 158 2.76 20.21 3.09
N THR A 159 2.70 20.98 2.00
CA THR A 159 3.27 20.68 0.68
C THR A 159 4.69 21.26 0.62
N ALA A 160 5.76 20.44 0.52
CA ALA A 160 7.03 20.85 -0.10
C ALA A 160 8.09 19.71 -0.17
N LYS A 161 8.67 19.59 -1.37
CA LYS A 161 9.85 18.79 -1.78
C LYS A 161 11.05 18.84 -0.81
N LYS A 162 11.65 17.66 -0.57
CA LYS A 162 13.06 17.31 -0.21
C LYS A 162 13.84 18.11 0.87
N ARG A 163 13.41 19.29 1.35
CA ARG A 163 14.20 20.14 2.28
C ARG A 163 13.66 20.21 3.72
N TYR A 164 12.56 19.55 4.07
CA TYR A 164 11.98 19.60 5.42
C TYR A 164 11.62 18.22 6.00
N LEU A 165 12.60 17.32 6.15
CA LEU A 165 12.42 16.08 6.92
C LEU A 165 12.29 16.31 8.44
N ARG A 166 12.75 17.46 8.96
CA ARG A 166 12.73 17.76 10.41
C ARG A 166 11.33 17.96 11.01
N LYS A 167 10.29 18.15 10.19
CA LYS A 167 8.92 18.44 10.66
C LYS A 167 7.90 17.35 10.31
N ILE A 168 8.31 16.30 9.59
CA ILE A 168 7.40 15.21 9.21
C ILE A 168 7.27 14.26 10.41
N PRO A 169 6.05 13.92 10.85
CA PRO A 169 5.86 12.99 11.94
C PRO A 169 6.37 11.60 11.55
N LYS A 170 7.18 11.01 12.43
CA LYS A 170 7.54 9.59 12.37
C LYS A 170 6.50 8.81 13.15
N ILE A 171 5.84 7.88 12.48
CA ILE A 171 4.74 7.09 13.03
C ILE A 171 5.18 5.63 13.08
N GLU A 172 4.89 4.95 14.17
CA GLU A 172 5.15 3.51 14.27
C GLU A 172 4.36 2.74 13.21
N ALA A 173 4.94 1.64 12.72
CA ALA A 173 4.20 0.66 11.97
C ALA A 173 2.97 0.19 12.75
N THR A 174 1.84 -0.02 12.08
CA THR A 174 0.71 -0.72 12.73
C THR A 174 1.14 -2.15 13.03
N ARG A 175 1.16 -2.49 14.33
CA ARG A 175 1.50 -3.80 14.92
C ARG A 175 2.82 -4.39 14.44
#